data_AF-A0A955FEL9-F1
#
_entry.id   AF-A0A955FEL9-F1
#
_cell.length_a   1.000
_cell.length_b   1.000
_cell.length_c   1.000
_cell.angle_alpha   90.00
_cell.angle_beta   90.00
_cell.angle_gamma   90.00
#
_symmetry.space_group_name_H-M   'P 1'
#
loop_
_entity.id
_entity.type
_entity.pdbx_description
1 polymer ?
#
loop_
_entity_poly.entity_id
_entity_poly.type
_entity_poly.pdbx_seq_one_letter_code
_entity_poly.pdbx_strand_id
1 'polypeptide(L)'
;MQWLNKIADDLIARQPEGEILLESGASPSGTYHLGHMRELLTPDAVLLELRRRGRQARHIHFVDDLDAIRKIPVNIPSEYEKYLGMPLCDIPAPDGSESTYANYFLA
;
A
#
# COMPACT_ATOMS: atom_id res chain seq x y z
N MET A 1 4.07 -22.27 8.19
CA MET A 1 4.78 -22.18 6.89
C MET A 1 6.25 -21.86 7.17
N GLN A 2 7.21 -22.53 6.54
CA GLN A 2 8.64 -22.37 6.91
C GLN A 2 9.19 -20.96 6.67
N TRP A 3 8.82 -20.31 5.56
CA TRP A 3 9.27 -18.95 5.24
C TRP A 3 8.79 -17.93 6.30
N LEU A 4 7.52 -18.04 6.72
CA LEU A 4 6.89 -17.15 7.68
C LEU A 4 7.55 -17.26 9.05
N ASN A 5 7.80 -18.49 9.49
CA ASN A 5 8.48 -18.73 10.76
C ASN A 5 9.88 -18.14 10.77
N LYS A 6 10.63 -18.35 9.69
CA LYS A 6 11.98 -17.80 9.55
C LYS A 6 11.99 -16.27 9.63
N ILE A 7 11.09 -15.59 8.92
CA ILE A 7 11.00 -14.13 8.98
C ILE A 7 10.65 -13.66 10.40
N ALA A 8 9.69 -14.31 11.06
CA ALA A 8 9.32 -13.97 12.43
C ALA A 8 10.48 -14.20 13.42
N ASP A 9 11.22 -15.30 13.29
CA ASP A 9 12.42 -15.59 14.10
C ASP A 9 13.48 -14.49 13.90
N ASP A 10 13.78 -14.14 12.64
CA ASP A 10 14.77 -13.12 12.30
C ASP A 10 14.36 -11.74 12.83
N LEU A 11 13.08 -11.38 12.77
CA LEU A 11 12.56 -10.11 13.29
C LEU A 11 12.63 -10.05 14.82
N ILE A 12 12.27 -11.13 15.52
CA ILE A 12 12.35 -11.18 16.99
C ILE A 12 13.82 -11.11 17.44
N ALA A 13 14.73 -11.77 16.73
CA ALA A 13 16.16 -11.70 17.05
C ALA A 13 16.73 -10.29 16.84
N ARG A 14 16.27 -9.56 15.81
CA ARG A 14 16.69 -8.18 15.52
C ARG A 14 16.07 -7.14 16.46
N GLN A 15 14.84 -7.37 16.89
CA GLN A 15 14.09 -6.50 17.79
C GLN A 15 13.54 -7.32 18.98
N PRO A 16 14.40 -7.66 19.96
CA PRO A 16 14.02 -8.52 21.09
C PRO A 16 12.97 -7.90 22.01
N GLU A 17 12.89 -6.57 22.06
CA GLU A 17 11.98 -5.81 22.92
C GLU A 17 11.26 -4.71 22.15
N GLY A 18 10.10 -4.28 22.65
CA GLY A 18 9.29 -3.23 22.03
C GLY A 18 8.41 -3.68 20.85
N GLU A 19 7.76 -2.71 20.21
CA GLU A 19 6.89 -2.91 19.04
C GLU A 19 7.72 -3.18 17.77
N ILE A 20 7.33 -4.21 17.01
CA ILE A 20 7.84 -4.45 15.65
C ILE A 20 6.89 -3.76 14.67
N LEU A 21 7.40 -2.78 13.93
CA LEU A 21 6.66 -2.10 12.88
C LEU A 21 6.90 -2.78 11.53
N LEU A 22 5.80 -3.11 10.86
CA LEU A 22 5.77 -3.66 9.51
C LEU A 22 5.17 -2.60 8.58
N GLU A 23 5.59 -2.62 7.33
CA GLU A 23 5.18 -1.65 6.32
C GLU A 23 4.82 -2.35 5.01
N SER A 24 3.84 -1.78 4.32
CA SER A 24 3.56 -2.01 2.90
C SER A 24 3.26 -0.65 2.28
N GLY A 25 3.55 -0.46 1.00
CA GLY A 25 3.25 0.79 0.30
C GLY A 25 2.52 0.55 -1.01
N ALA A 26 1.75 1.53 -1.47
CA ALA A 26 1.27 1.56 -2.84
C ALA A 26 0.92 2.98 -3.28
N SER A 27 1.25 3.28 -4.54
CA SER A 27 0.85 4.52 -5.21
C SER A 27 -0.48 4.32 -5.93
N PRO A 28 -1.55 5.08 -5.62
CA PRO A 28 -2.88 4.93 -6.21
C PRO A 28 -2.98 5.55 -7.61
N SER A 29 -1.99 5.25 -8.45
CA SER A 29 -1.86 5.76 -9.83
C SER A 29 -2.77 5.02 -10.83
N GLY A 30 -3.38 3.93 -10.41
CA GLY A 30 -4.30 3.11 -11.19
C GLY A 30 -4.86 1.94 -10.38
N THR A 31 -5.57 1.03 -11.03
CA THR A 31 -6.27 -0.06 -10.35
C THR A 31 -5.33 -1.00 -9.61
N TYR A 32 -5.64 -1.27 -8.33
CA TYR A 32 -4.92 -2.23 -7.51
C TYR A 32 -5.10 -3.66 -8.06
N HIS A 33 -4.04 -4.20 -8.64
CA HIS A 33 -3.99 -5.62 -9.02
C HIS A 33 -3.48 -6.54 -7.89
N LEU A 34 -3.55 -7.86 -8.11
CA LEU A 34 -3.09 -8.89 -7.16
C LEU A 34 -1.65 -8.70 -6.64
N GLY A 35 -0.76 -8.09 -7.42
CA GLY A 35 0.58 -7.72 -6.96
C GLY A 35 0.58 -6.79 -5.73
N HIS A 36 -0.26 -5.76 -5.70
CA HIS A 36 -0.41 -4.87 -4.53
C HIS A 36 -0.98 -5.64 -3.34
N MET A 37 -1.94 -6.53 -3.58
CA MET A 37 -2.48 -7.40 -2.54
C MET A 37 -1.38 -8.28 -1.91
N ARG A 38 -0.43 -8.79 -2.71
CA ARG A 38 0.70 -9.56 -2.17
C ARG A 38 1.57 -8.71 -1.24
N GLU A 39 1.79 -7.44 -1.58
CA GLU A 39 2.54 -6.50 -0.75
C GLU A 39 1.82 -6.14 0.55
N LEU A 40 0.49 -6.05 0.53
CA LEU A 40 -0.32 -5.85 1.74
C LEU A 40 -0.37 -7.11 2.61
N LEU A 41 -0.62 -8.28 2.01
CA LEU A 41 -0.89 -9.52 2.73
C LEU A 41 0.35 -10.17 3.33
N THR A 42 1.54 -9.96 2.73
CA THR A 42 2.78 -10.53 3.24
C THR A 42 3.15 -10.01 4.64
N PRO A 43 3.24 -8.69 4.89
CA PRO A 43 3.46 -8.15 6.22
C PRO A 43 2.29 -8.46 7.16
N ASP A 44 1.04 -8.51 6.69
CA ASP A 44 -0.09 -8.89 7.55
C ASP A 44 0.01 -10.35 8.05
N ALA A 45 0.45 -11.28 7.19
CA ALA A 45 0.74 -12.66 7.62
C ALA A 45 1.86 -12.71 8.70
N VAL A 46 2.90 -11.88 8.54
CA VAL A 46 3.98 -11.74 9.54
C VAL A 46 3.46 -11.11 10.83
N LEU A 47 2.60 -10.09 10.74
CA LEU A 47 1.93 -9.45 11.88
C LEU A 47 1.18 -10.48 12.72
N LEU A 48 0.36 -11.31 12.07
CA LEU A 48 -0.41 -12.36 12.73
C LEU A 48 0.51 -13.38 13.43
N GLU A 49 1.59 -13.80 12.78
CA GLU A 49 2.54 -14.74 13.38
C GLU A 49 3.30 -14.14 14.57
N LEU A 50 3.74 -12.87 14.48
CA LEU A 50 4.39 -12.17 15.59
C LEU A 50 3.44 -12.02 16.79
N ARG A 51 2.19 -11.63 16.54
CA ARG A 51 1.16 -11.54 17.59
C ARG A 51 0.85 -12.90 18.22
N ARG A 52 0.79 -13.97 17.41
CA ARG A 52 0.62 -15.35 17.90
C ARG A 52 1.75 -15.78 18.84
N ARG A 53 2.95 -15.22 18.67
CA ARG A 53 4.13 -15.45 19.53
C ARG A 53 4.23 -14.49 20.72
N GLY A 54 3.19 -13.68 20.98
CA GLY A 54 3.16 -12.75 22.11
C GLY A 54 3.96 -11.46 21.91
N ARG A 55 4.38 -11.16 20.67
CA ARG A 55 5.10 -9.92 20.36
C ARG A 55 4.12 -8.79 20.05
N GLN A 56 4.48 -7.57 20.46
CA GLN A 56 3.81 -6.36 20.02
C GLN A 56 4.23 -6.06 18.59
N ALA A 57 3.26 -5.92 17.69
CA ALA A 57 3.51 -5.59 16.31
C ALA A 57 2.35 -4.80 15.70
N ARG A 58 2.70 -3.93 14.75
CA ARG A 58 1.77 -3.07 14.01
C ARG A 58 2.17 -3.05 12.54
N HIS A 59 1.18 -3.00 11.67
CA HIS A 59 1.37 -2.87 10.23
C HIS A 59 0.79 -1.53 9.77
N ILE A 60 1.61 -0.75 9.06
CA ILE A 60 1.20 0.49 8.40
C ILE A 60 1.15 0.22 6.89
N HIS A 61 0.03 0.57 6.26
CA HIS A 61 -0.05 0.68 4.82
C HIS A 61 0.10 2.14 4.43
N PHE A 62 1.19 2.47 3.75
CA PHE A 62 1.46 3.80 3.25
C PHE A 62 0.84 3.96 1.86
N VAL A 63 0.15 5.08 1.65
CA VAL A 63 -0.46 5.42 0.37
C VAL A 63 0.31 6.61 -0.19
N ASP A 64 1.00 6.40 -1.31
CA ASP A 64 1.80 7.44 -1.98
C ASP A 64 0.92 8.34 -2.87
N ASP A 65 -0.06 9.03 -2.30
CA ASP A 65 -1.00 9.88 -3.04
C ASP A 65 -0.41 11.23 -3.50
N LEU A 66 0.73 11.63 -2.95
CA LEU A 66 1.51 12.78 -3.40
C LEU A 66 2.36 12.50 -4.65
N ASP A 67 2.43 11.25 -5.12
CA ASP A 67 3.14 10.93 -6.35
C ASP A 67 2.56 11.69 -7.55
N ALA A 68 3.43 12.13 -8.45
CA ALA A 68 3.00 12.75 -9.69
C ALA A 68 2.47 11.70 -10.67
N ILE A 69 1.30 11.94 -11.28
CA ILE A 69 0.81 11.07 -12.37
C ILE A 69 1.73 11.21 -13.59
N ARG A 70 2.35 10.09 -14.00
CA ARG A 70 3.34 10.07 -15.10
C ARG A 70 2.77 9.63 -16.43
N LYS A 71 1.67 8.89 -16.40
CA LYS A 71 1.00 8.32 -17.57
C LYS A 71 -0.47 8.07 -17.23
N ILE A 72 -1.34 8.24 -18.23
CA ILE A 72 -2.76 7.94 -18.10
C ILE A 72 -3.00 6.44 -18.35
N PRO A 73 -3.61 5.70 -17.41
CA PRO A 73 -4.02 4.32 -17.61
C PRO A 73 -5.02 4.17 -18.77
N VAL A 74 -5.08 2.99 -19.39
CA VAL A 74 -5.91 2.76 -20.60
C VAL A 74 -7.40 2.92 -20.33
N ASN A 75 -7.82 2.70 -19.09
CA ASN A 75 -9.20 2.78 -18.62
C ASN A 75 -9.60 4.18 -18.16
N ILE A 76 -8.73 5.17 -18.29
CA ILE A 76 -8.98 6.56 -17.91
C ILE A 76 -9.12 7.42 -19.18
N PRO A 77 -10.12 8.33 -19.24
CA PRO A 77 -10.30 9.22 -20.38
C PRO A 77 -9.03 10.02 -20.73
N SER A 78 -8.72 10.12 -22.02
CA SER A 78 -7.52 10.85 -22.51
C SER A 78 -7.45 12.33 -22.09
N GLU A 79 -8.59 12.94 -21.76
CA GLU A 79 -8.64 14.32 -21.21
C GLU A 79 -7.88 14.49 -19.88
N TYR A 80 -7.57 13.40 -19.17
CA TYR A 80 -6.75 13.40 -17.97
C TYR A 80 -5.27 13.72 -18.22
N GLU A 81 -4.80 13.70 -19.49
CA GLU A 81 -3.43 14.10 -19.84
C GLU A 81 -3.09 15.53 -19.37
N LYS A 82 -4.09 16.40 -19.21
CA LYS A 82 -3.91 17.76 -18.68
C LYS A 82 -3.40 17.79 -17.22
N TYR A 83 -3.53 16.68 -16.49
CA TYR A 83 -3.09 16.54 -15.10
C TYR A 83 -1.71 15.90 -14.95
N LEU A 84 -1.02 15.59 -16.05
CA LEU A 84 0.33 15.02 -16.00
C LEU A 84 1.29 15.89 -15.17
N GLY A 85 2.02 15.26 -14.26
CA GLY A 85 2.92 15.94 -13.33
C GLY A 85 2.26 16.46 -12.04
N MET A 86 0.93 16.39 -11.91
CA MET A 86 0.23 16.76 -10.67
C MET A 86 0.18 15.60 -9.68
N PRO A 87 0.15 15.89 -8.36
CA PRO A 87 -0.07 14.88 -7.31
C PRO A 87 -1.41 14.14 -7.48
N LEU A 88 -1.46 12.83 -7.24
CA LEU A 88 -2.69 12.03 -7.37
C LEU A 88 -3.82 12.52 -6.45
N CYS A 89 -3.48 13.06 -5.29
CA CYS A 89 -4.45 13.65 -4.35
C CYS A 89 -5.10 14.95 -4.85
N ASP A 90 -4.49 15.65 -5.82
CA ASP A 90 -4.98 16.93 -6.34
C ASP A 90 -5.80 16.78 -7.64
N ILE A 91 -5.86 15.57 -8.19
CA ILE A 91 -6.56 15.28 -9.45
C ILE A 91 -7.99 14.85 -9.13
N PRO A 92 -9.02 15.32 -9.86
CA PRO A 92 -10.41 14.89 -9.63
C PRO A 92 -10.65 13.44 -10.03
N ALA A 93 -11.53 12.75 -9.32
CA ALA A 93 -11.91 11.37 -9.63
C ALA A 93 -12.56 11.23 -11.04
N PRO A 94 -12.23 10.16 -11.79
CA PRO A 94 -12.72 9.92 -13.16
C PRO A 94 -14.19 9.55 -13.26
N ASP A 95 -14.85 9.21 -12.15
CA ASP A 95 -16.26 8.85 -12.08
C ASP A 95 -17.19 10.06 -11.85
N GLY A 96 -16.63 11.27 -11.74
CA GLY A 96 -17.39 12.50 -11.47
C GLY A 96 -17.84 12.66 -10.03
N SER A 97 -17.35 11.83 -9.10
CA SER A 97 -17.56 12.04 -7.66
C SER A 97 -16.78 13.27 -7.15
N GLU A 98 -17.16 13.78 -5.97
CA GLU A 98 -16.40 14.84 -5.27
C GLU A 98 -15.09 14.33 -4.64
N SER A 99 -14.60 13.17 -5.09
CA SER A 99 -13.39 12.52 -4.61
C SER A 99 -12.16 12.87 -5.46
N THR A 100 -11.01 12.36 -5.05
CA THR A 100 -9.73 12.52 -5.75
C THR A 100 -9.41 11.27 -6.58
N TYR A 101 -8.53 11.41 -7.56
CA TYR A 101 -8.03 10.31 -8.37
C TYR A 101 -7.37 9.24 -7.50
N ALA A 102 -6.58 9.66 -6.50
CA ALA A 102 -6.01 8.74 -5.51
C ALA A 102 -7.11 7.93 -4.79
N ASN A 103 -8.11 8.60 -4.23
CA ASN A 103 -9.19 7.94 -3.49
C ASN A 103 -10.04 7.03 -4.39
N TYR A 104 -10.23 7.38 -5.66
CA TYR A 104 -10.95 6.55 -6.63
C TYR A 104 -10.31 5.17 -6.82
N PHE A 105 -8.97 5.08 -6.77
CA PHE A 105 -8.26 3.80 -6.91
C PHE A 105 -8.02 3.06 -5.59
N LEU A 106 -8.23 3.72 -4.45
CA LEU A 106 -8.14 3.13 -3.13
C LEU A 106 -9.46 2.52 -2.64
N ALA A 107 -10.59 3.03 -3.13
CA ALA A 107 -11.95 2.57 -2.80
C ALA A 107 -12.30 1.27 -3.53
#